data_AF-A0A7C5WRP7-F1
#
_entry.id   AF-A0A7C5WRP7-F1
#
_cell.length_a   1.000
_cell.length_b   1.000
_cell.length_c   1.000
_cell.angle_alpha   90.00
_cell.angle_beta   90.00
_cell.angle_gamma   90.00
#
_symmetry.space_group_name_H-M   'P 1'
#
loop_
_entity.id
_entity.type
_entity.pdbx_description
1 polymer ?
#
loop_
_entity_poly.entity_id
_entity_poly.type
_entity_poly.pdbx_seq_one_letter_code
_entity_poly.pdbx_strand_id
1 'polypeptide(L)'
;LYLFVAQAIPGAFKGLEQLVWYLNFSDVAYYSFVTLTTLGYGDITPVSPIARFLVYMEAVVGVFYMAVLVASLIGMGISDASRKKH
;
A
#
# COMPACT_ATOMS: atom_id res chain seq x y z
N LEU A 1 2.45 -7.56 5.83
CA LEU A 1 3.30 -6.68 6.67
C LEU A 1 2.54 -6.17 7.89
N TYR A 2 1.39 -5.53 7.70
CA TYR A 2 0.61 -4.95 8.81
C TYR A 2 0.04 -5.97 9.80
N LEU A 3 -0.41 -7.14 9.35
CA LEU A 3 -0.85 -8.22 10.25
C LEU A 3 0.25 -8.71 11.19
N PHE A 4 1.48 -8.81 10.69
CA PHE A 4 2.63 -9.22 11.51
C PHE A 4 2.93 -8.17 12.59
N VAL A 5 2.87 -6.88 12.25
CA VAL A 5 3.10 -5.79 13.21
C VAL A 5 1.95 -5.68 14.22
N ALA A 6 0.71 -5.85 13.77
CA ALA A 6 -0.46 -5.86 14.65
C ALA A 6 -0.44 -7.04 15.63
N GLN A 7 0.09 -8.20 15.23
CA GLN A 7 0.29 -9.35 16.11
C GLN A 7 1.47 -9.15 17.06
N ALA A 8 2.60 -8.63 16.59
CA ALA A 8 3.82 -8.49 17.38
C ALA A 8 3.72 -7.37 18.42
N ILE A 9 2.96 -6.30 18.13
CA ILE A 9 2.84 -5.12 18.98
C ILE A 9 1.34 -4.81 19.17
N PRO A 10 0.75 -5.20 20.32
CA PRO A 10 -0.62 -4.85 20.66
C PRO A 10 -0.80 -3.33 20.64
N GLY A 11 -1.79 -2.85 19.89
CA GLY A 11 -2.06 -1.41 19.77
C GLY A 11 -1.10 -0.65 18.87
N ALA A 12 -0.36 -1.32 17.97
CA ALA A 12 0.48 -0.64 16.96
C ALA A 12 -0.29 0.26 15.98
N PHE A 13 -1.59 0.00 15.81
CA PHE A 13 -2.50 0.76 14.98
C PHE A 13 -3.70 1.18 15.82
N LYS A 14 -4.09 2.45 15.67
CA LYS A 14 -5.35 2.99 16.20
C LYS A 14 -6.44 2.77 15.15
N GLY A 15 -7.62 2.33 15.58
CA GLY A 15 -8.75 2.02 14.70
C GLY A 15 -8.84 0.55 14.27
N LEU A 16 -7.85 -0.29 14.63
CA LEU A 16 -7.95 -1.75 14.52
C LEU A 16 -8.40 -2.36 15.84
N GLU A 17 -9.40 -3.24 15.80
CA GLU A 17 -9.79 -4.03 16.95
C GLU A 17 -8.76 -5.15 17.21
N GLN A 18 -8.49 -5.44 18.49
CA GLN A 18 -7.60 -6.55 18.89
C GLN A 18 -8.33 -7.90 18.79
N LEU A 19 -8.81 -8.20 17.60
CA LEU A 19 -9.41 -9.48 17.23
C LEU A 19 -8.32 -10.43 16.68
N VAL A 20 -8.72 -11.67 16.41
CA VAL A 20 -7.83 -12.67 15.80
C VAL A 20 -7.26 -12.12 14.48
N TRP A 21 -5.96 -12.27 14.26
CA TRP A 21 -5.21 -11.58 13.19
C TRP A 21 -5.81 -11.71 11.78
N TYR A 22 -6.43 -12.84 11.43
CA TYR A 22 -7.03 -13.03 10.10
C TYR A 22 -8.31 -12.20 9.89
N LEU A 23 -9.02 -11.83 10.96
CA LEU A 23 -10.22 -10.98 10.88
C LEU A 23 -9.85 -9.56 10.47
N ASN A 24 -8.68 -9.08 10.91
CA ASN A 24 -8.13 -7.78 10.55
C ASN A 24 -7.58 -7.71 9.12
N PHE A 25 -7.60 -8.81 8.34
CA PHE A 25 -7.06 -8.83 6.97
C PHE A 25 -7.74 -7.80 6.07
N SER A 26 -9.07 -7.70 6.14
CA SER A 26 -9.83 -6.73 5.34
C SER A 26 -9.46 -5.30 5.68
N ASP A 27 -9.35 -4.99 6.97
CA ASP A 27 -9.08 -3.63 7.45
C ASP A 27 -7.65 -3.18 7.11
N VAL A 28 -6.66 -4.06 7.26
CA VAL A 28 -5.28 -3.72 6.86
C VAL A 28 -5.11 -3.65 5.34
N ALA A 29 -5.87 -4.43 4.57
CA ALA A 29 -5.87 -4.35 3.11
C ALA A 29 -6.50 -3.04 2.64
N TYR A 30 -7.61 -2.65 3.25
CA TYR A 30 -8.23 -1.35 3.05
C TYR A 30 -7.26 -0.20 3.41
N TYR A 31 -6.59 -0.28 4.56
CA TYR A 31 -5.59 0.71 4.97
C TYR A 31 -4.42 0.84 3.98
N SER A 32 -3.90 -0.29 3.48
CA SER A 32 -2.88 -0.33 2.43
C SER A 32 -3.36 0.35 1.15
N PHE A 33 -4.58 0.03 0.70
CA PHE A 33 -5.17 0.65 -0.49
C PHE A 33 -5.34 2.16 -0.34
N VAL A 34 -5.92 2.62 0.77
CA VAL A 34 -6.10 4.04 1.10
C VAL A 34 -4.76 4.78 1.17
N THR A 35 -3.70 4.13 1.68
CA THR A 35 -2.36 4.70 1.74
C THR A 35 -1.73 4.80 0.35
N LEU A 36 -1.77 3.73 -0.44
CA LEU A 36 -1.21 3.67 -1.79
C LEU A 36 -1.90 4.64 -2.76
N THR A 37 -3.21 4.82 -2.59
CA THR A 37 -4.02 5.79 -3.37
C THR A 37 -3.95 7.20 -2.81
N THR A 38 -3.19 7.43 -1.72
CA THR A 38 -3.02 8.72 -1.05
C THR A 38 -4.33 9.34 -0.51
N LEU A 39 -5.37 8.52 -0.31
CA LEU A 39 -6.67 8.95 0.22
C LEU A 39 -6.59 9.37 1.69
N GLY A 40 -5.91 8.57 2.52
CA GLY A 40 -5.60 8.93 3.90
C GLY A 40 -6.80 9.28 4.81
N TYR A 41 -7.91 8.53 4.75
CA TYR A 41 -9.12 8.82 5.52
C TYR A 41 -8.93 8.94 7.05
N GLY A 42 -7.90 8.30 7.60
CA GLY A 42 -7.50 8.45 9.01
C GLY A 42 -8.33 7.64 10.00
N ASP A 43 -9.18 6.75 9.50
CA ASP A 43 -9.88 5.71 10.27
C ASP A 43 -8.91 4.70 10.90
N ILE A 44 -7.87 4.29 10.16
CA ILE A 44 -6.76 3.47 10.67
C ILE A 44 -5.48 4.29 10.61
N THR A 45 -4.76 4.37 11.74
CA THR A 45 -3.51 5.14 11.83
C THR A 45 -2.39 4.39 12.56
N PRO A 46 -1.15 4.42 12.05
CA PRO A 46 0.00 3.78 12.69
C PRO A 46 0.48 4.63 13.87
N VAL A 47 0.42 4.08 15.08
CA VAL A 47 0.89 4.76 16.30
C VAL A 47 2.29 4.34 16.69
N SER A 48 2.67 3.08 16.45
CA SER A 48 4.02 2.58 16.74
C SER A 48 5.06 3.12 15.76
N PRO A 49 6.30 3.48 16.20
CA PRO A 49 7.38 3.88 15.31
C PRO A 49 7.67 2.88 14.18
N ILE A 50 7.60 1.58 14.50
CA ILE A 50 7.83 0.51 13.52
C ILE A 50 6.69 0.46 12.50
N ALA A 51 5.44 0.64 12.94
CA ALA A 51 4.28 0.70 12.04
C ALA A 51 4.40 1.89 11.07
N ARG A 52 4.80 3.07 11.58
CA ARG A 52 5.03 4.26 10.75
C ARG A 52 6.12 4.06 9.71
N PHE A 53 7.24 3.46 10.12
CA PHE A 53 8.34 3.16 9.19
C PHE A 53 7.89 2.25 8.04
N LEU A 54 7.12 1.20 8.33
CA LEU A 54 6.60 0.31 7.30
C LEU A 54 5.62 1.01 6.35
N VAL A 55 4.78 1.90 6.86
CA VAL A 55 3.86 2.71 6.05
C VAL A 55 4.62 3.64 5.11
N TYR A 56 5.71 4.26 5.58
CA TYR A 56 6.57 5.07 4.71
C TYR A 56 7.22 4.23 3.61
N MET A 57 7.73 3.05 3.95
CA MET A 57 8.33 2.15 2.96
C MET A 57 7.29 1.65 1.95
N GLU A 58 6.08 1.30 2.40
CA GLU A 58 4.98 0.92 1.51
C GLU A 58 4.65 2.05 0.53
N ALA A 59 4.48 3.28 1.03
CA ALA A 59 4.15 4.43 0.19
C ALA A 59 5.23 4.69 -0.88
N VAL A 60 6.51 4.66 -0.49
CA VAL A 60 7.63 4.87 -1.42
C VAL A 60 7.67 3.79 -2.49
N VAL A 61 7.61 2.51 -2.09
CA VAL A 61 7.62 1.38 -3.03
C VAL A 61 6.41 1.41 -3.96
N GLY A 62 5.23 1.73 -3.43
CA GLY A 62 3.98 1.84 -4.19
C GLY A 62 4.05 2.89 -5.29
N VAL A 63 4.58 4.08 -4.98
CA VAL A 63 4.75 5.16 -5.96
C VAL A 63 5.73 4.74 -7.06
N PHE A 64 6.87 4.14 -6.71
CA PHE A 64 7.83 3.66 -7.71
C PHE A 64 7.22 2.58 -8.61
N TYR A 65 6.47 1.63 -8.04
CA TYR A 65 5.79 0.60 -8.80
C TYR A 65 4.81 1.20 -9.82
N MET A 66 3.95 2.14 -9.38
CA MET A 66 3.00 2.80 -10.27
C MET A 66 3.70 3.60 -11.37
N ALA A 67 4.78 4.32 -11.04
CA ALA A 67 5.56 5.07 -12.03
C ALA A 67 6.17 4.16 -13.11
N VAL A 68 6.79 3.05 -12.70
CA VAL A 68 7.37 2.08 -13.64
C VAL A 68 6.28 1.44 -14.49
N LEU A 69 5.16 1.02 -13.89
CA LEU A 69 4.03 0.41 -14.59
C LEU A 69 3.47 1.35 -15.68
N VAL A 70 3.25 2.62 -15.36
CA VAL A 70 2.77 3.61 -16.32
C VAL A 70 3.80 3.85 -17.43
N ALA A 71 5.08 3.98 -17.10
CA ALA A 71 6.14 4.15 -18.08
C ALA A 71 6.24 2.95 -19.04
N SER A 72 6.12 1.72 -18.52
CA SER A 72 6.11 0.50 -19.33
C SER A 72 4.89 0.42 -20.26
N LEU A 73 3.70 0.77 -19.78
CA LEU A 73 2.48 0.81 -20.61
C LEU A 73 2.61 1.83 -21.76
N ILE A 74 3.12 3.02 -21.47
CA ILE A 74 3.37 4.05 -22.49
C ILE A 74 4.42 3.56 -23.49
N GLY A 75 5.51 2.97 -23.02
CA GLY A 75 6.56 2.41 -23.88
C GLY A 75 6.05 1.33 -24.83
N MET A 76 5.17 0.44 -24.35
CA MET A 76 4.50 -0.56 -25.20
C MET A 76 3.58 0.09 -26.23
N GLY A 77 2.76 1.06 -25.82
CA GLY A 77 1.85 1.77 -26.73
C GLY A 77 2.58 2.51 -27.85
N ILE A 78 3.72 3.16 -27.55
CA ILE A 78 4.55 3.83 -28.56
C ILE A 78 5.20 2.81 -29.51
N SER A 79 5.66 1.67 -28.97
CA SER A 79 6.27 0.59 -29.75
C SER A 79 5.27 -0.03 -30.74
N ASP A 80 4.03 -0.27 -30.30
CA ASP A 80 2.95 -0.78 -31.16
C ASP A 80 2.56 0.24 -32.26
N ALA A 81 2.50 1.53 -31.92
CA ALA A 81 2.24 2.60 -32.88
C ALA A 81 3.34 2.71 -33.96
N SER A 82 4.61 2.54 -33.58
CA SER A 82 5.72 2.53 -34.52
C SER A 82 5.71 1.32 -35.47
N ARG A 83 5.17 0.18 -35.02
CA ARG A 83 5.11 -1.06 -35.80
C ARG A 83 4.00 -1.07 -36.85
N LYS A 84 2.91 -0.32 -36.64
CA LYS A 84 1.78 -0.21 -37.59
C LYS A 84 2.04 0.72 -38.79
N LYS A 85 3.11 1.52 -38.76
CA LYS A 85 3.45 2.51 -39.79
C LYS A 85 4.39 1.97 -40.87
N HIS A 86 4.98 0.80 -40.65
CA HIS A 86 5.76 0.02 -41.62
C HIS A 86 4.92 -1.14 -42.14
#